data_AF-A0A4U7C3M5-F1
#
_entry.id   AF-A0A4U7C3M5-F1
#
_cell.length_a   1.000
_cell.length_b   1.000
_cell.length_c   1.000
_cell.angle_alpha   90.00
_cell.angle_beta   90.00
_cell.angle_gamma   90.00
#
_symmetry.space_group_name_H-M   'P 1'
#
loop_
_entity.id
_entity.type
_entity.pdbx_description
1 polymer ?
#
loop_
_entity_poly.entity_id
_entity_poly.type
_entity_poly.pdbx_seq_one_letter_code
_entity_poly.pdbx_strand_id
1 'polypeptide(L)'
;MAKVSIGLRGWRFEEDEIFTDDEELKPLDEIPEDPRERLVRLVTLVEEPCDVCYLEHGDEEINRCRQAEIVYGEPEGEVLLCAEHEPDLLYWFREAGGSEYKGSVEFADRFHEWVAAGNEAPEGYGSVEHVDEDPDGLPDLPDQQEVQERLEEDFQGERIDIVELAGKERSDEELTEEELAESDLDLSTDYPSDR
;
A
#
# COMPACT_ATOMS: atom_id res chain seq x y z
N MET A 1 -16.90 -21.35 2.29
CA MET A 1 -16.02 -20.31 2.82
C MET A 1 -14.61 -20.84 2.69
N ALA A 2 -14.11 -20.84 1.45
CA ALA A 2 -12.71 -21.07 1.19
C ALA A 2 -11.98 -19.75 1.49
N LYS A 3 -10.76 -19.86 2.01
CA LYS A 3 -9.93 -18.69 2.29
C LYS A 3 -8.96 -18.51 1.15
N VAL A 4 -9.07 -17.38 0.47
CA VAL A 4 -8.25 -17.05 -0.68
C VAL A 4 -7.26 -15.94 -0.32
N SER A 5 -6.08 -16.01 -0.93
CA SER A 5 -5.14 -14.89 -0.97
C SER A 5 -5.28 -14.22 -2.33
N ILE A 6 -5.08 -12.90 -2.40
CA ILE A 6 -5.30 -12.12 -3.62
C ILE A 6 -4.03 -11.31 -3.87
N GLY A 7 -3.42 -11.45 -5.05
CA GLY A 7 -2.17 -10.77 -5.46
C GLY A 7 -0.91 -11.20 -4.69
N LEU A 8 -0.92 -11.04 -3.37
CA LEU A 8 0.15 -11.43 -2.45
C LEU A 8 -0.33 -12.56 -1.53
N ARG A 9 0.56 -13.52 -1.28
CA ARG A 9 0.31 -14.59 -0.30
C ARG A 9 0.34 -13.99 1.11
N GLY A 10 -0.53 -14.43 2.02
CA GLY A 10 -0.44 -14.06 3.45
C GLY A 10 -1.73 -13.50 4.04
N TRP A 11 -2.26 -12.41 3.48
CA TRP A 11 -3.61 -11.96 3.80
C TRP A 11 -4.63 -12.95 3.25
N ARG A 12 -5.63 -13.27 4.08
CA ARG A 12 -6.67 -14.25 3.77
C ARG A 12 -8.03 -13.61 3.86
N PHE A 13 -8.75 -13.70 2.76
CA PHE A 13 -10.10 -13.21 2.60
C PHE A 13 -11.06 -14.38 2.58
N GLU A 14 -12.26 -14.18 3.12
CA GLU A 14 -13.36 -15.12 2.88
C GLU A 14 -13.88 -14.86 1.45
N GLU A 15 -13.82 -15.88 0.59
CA GLU A 15 -14.17 -15.76 -0.82
C GLU A 15 -15.56 -15.13 -1.03
N ASP A 16 -16.54 -15.57 -0.25
CA ASP A 16 -17.92 -15.10 -0.28
C ASP A 16 -18.11 -13.65 0.25
N GLU A 17 -17.13 -13.06 0.93
CA GLU A 17 -17.16 -11.65 1.31
C GLU A 17 -16.68 -10.72 0.18
N ILE A 18 -15.82 -11.22 -0.70
CA ILE A 18 -15.13 -10.43 -1.73
C ILE A 18 -15.69 -10.68 -3.13
N PHE A 19 -16.01 -11.92 -3.46
CA PHE A 19 -16.50 -12.32 -4.77
C PHE A 19 -18.02 -12.47 -4.78
N THR A 20 -18.60 -12.18 -5.94
CA THR A 20 -19.97 -12.52 -6.31
C THR A 20 -20.07 -14.02 -6.66
N ASP A 21 -21.29 -14.54 -6.79
CA ASP A 21 -21.52 -15.94 -7.19
C ASP A 21 -20.99 -16.26 -8.61
N ASP A 22 -20.71 -15.23 -9.43
CA ASP A 22 -20.16 -15.33 -10.78
C ASP A 22 -18.62 -15.19 -10.80
N GLU A 23 -17.95 -15.30 -9.65
CA GLU A 23 -16.49 -15.20 -9.49
C GLU A 23 -15.91 -13.80 -9.81
N GLU A 24 -16.76 -12.78 -9.95
CA GLU A 24 -16.35 -11.37 -10.11
C GLU A 24 -16.22 -10.66 -8.76
N LEU A 25 -15.32 -9.68 -8.64
CA LEU A 25 -15.20 -8.84 -7.44
C LEU A 25 -16.49 -8.06 -7.18
N LYS A 26 -16.93 -8.07 -5.92
CA LYS A 26 -18.05 -7.24 -5.47
C LYS A 26 -17.72 -5.75 -5.54
N PRO A 27 -18.75 -4.88 -5.66
CA PRO A 27 -18.60 -3.45 -5.41
C PRO A 27 -18.01 -3.21 -4.01
N LEU A 28 -17.11 -2.23 -3.89
CA LEU A 28 -16.41 -1.97 -2.63
C LEU A 28 -17.37 -1.63 -1.48
N ASP A 29 -18.49 -0.95 -1.75
CA ASP A 29 -19.50 -0.62 -0.74
C ASP A 29 -20.26 -1.83 -0.19
N GLU A 30 -20.27 -2.95 -0.91
CA GLU A 30 -20.86 -4.22 -0.46
C GLU A 30 -19.90 -5.08 0.36
N ILE A 31 -18.60 -4.80 0.29
CA ILE A 31 -17.55 -5.51 1.04
C ILE A 31 -17.47 -4.97 2.48
N PRO A 32 -17.31 -5.83 3.51
CA PRO A 32 -17.12 -5.36 4.88
C PRO A 32 -15.90 -4.44 5.03
N GLU A 33 -15.87 -3.62 6.09
CA GLU A 33 -14.84 -2.59 6.27
C GLU A 33 -13.42 -3.13 6.29
N ASP A 34 -13.08 -4.09 7.16
CA ASP A 34 -11.71 -4.61 7.27
C ASP A 34 -11.22 -5.30 5.98
N PRO A 35 -11.98 -6.19 5.31
CA PRO A 35 -11.57 -6.78 4.04
C PRO A 35 -11.42 -5.75 2.93
N ARG A 36 -12.31 -4.73 2.87
CA ARG A 36 -12.21 -3.65 1.90
C ARG A 36 -10.94 -2.83 2.08
N GLU A 37 -10.61 -2.45 3.31
CA GLU A 37 -9.41 -1.67 3.60
C GLU A 37 -8.14 -2.42 3.16
N ARG A 38 -8.07 -3.73 3.47
CA ARG A 38 -6.99 -4.60 3.01
C ARG A 38 -6.94 -4.73 1.49
N LEU A 39 -8.08 -4.85 0.80
CA LEU A 39 -8.11 -4.92 -0.66
C LEU A 39 -7.60 -3.64 -1.33
N VAL A 40 -8.05 -2.48 -0.87
CA VAL A 40 -7.58 -1.19 -1.39
C VAL A 40 -6.08 -1.04 -1.15
N ARG A 41 -5.61 -1.41 0.05
CA ARG A 41 -4.17 -1.38 0.36
C ARG A 41 -3.38 -2.32 -0.55
N LEU A 42 -3.87 -3.55 -0.75
CA LEU A 42 -3.22 -4.59 -1.55
C LEU A 42 -2.95 -4.16 -3.01
N VAL A 43 -3.86 -3.41 -3.64
CA VAL A 43 -3.67 -2.90 -5.02
C VAL A 43 -2.40 -2.04 -5.13
N THR A 44 -2.02 -1.35 -4.05
CA THR A 44 -0.76 -0.58 -4.03
C THR A 44 0.45 -1.48 -3.80
N LEU A 45 0.31 -2.50 -2.94
CA LEU A 45 1.42 -3.35 -2.50
C LEU A 45 1.85 -4.40 -3.53
N VAL A 46 0.93 -4.85 -4.39
CA VAL A 46 1.20 -5.97 -5.31
C VAL A 46 2.32 -5.66 -6.30
N GLU A 47 2.53 -4.40 -6.64
CA GLU A 47 3.60 -3.95 -7.55
C GLU A 47 4.90 -3.57 -6.83
N GLU A 48 4.89 -3.53 -5.49
CA GLU A 48 6.05 -3.08 -4.72
C GLU A 48 7.15 -4.15 -4.65
N PRO A 49 8.42 -3.72 -4.54
CA PRO A 49 9.53 -4.64 -4.35
C PRO A 49 9.50 -5.26 -2.95
N CYS A 50 10.19 -6.39 -2.80
CA CYS A 50 10.49 -6.93 -1.48
C CYS A 50 11.31 -5.94 -0.66
N ASP A 51 10.87 -5.68 0.58
CA ASP A 51 11.48 -4.72 1.51
C ASP A 51 12.96 -5.02 1.77
N VAL A 52 13.31 -6.29 1.97
CA VAL A 52 14.70 -6.70 2.22
C VAL A 52 15.57 -6.45 0.98
N CYS A 53 15.07 -6.79 -0.22
CA CYS A 53 15.81 -6.47 -1.45
C CYS A 53 16.03 -4.95 -1.59
N TYR A 54 15.00 -4.17 -1.26
CA TYR A 54 15.07 -2.71 -1.30
C TYR A 54 16.06 -2.15 -0.27
N LEU A 55 16.12 -2.71 0.94
CA LEU A 55 17.12 -2.34 1.96
C LEU A 55 18.55 -2.67 1.53
N GLU A 56 18.76 -3.74 0.77
CA GLU A 56 20.07 -4.16 0.27
C GLU A 56 20.56 -3.37 -0.94
N HIS A 57 19.67 -3.11 -1.89
CA HIS A 57 20.02 -2.51 -3.19
C HIS A 57 19.73 -1.01 -3.26
N GLY A 58 18.75 -0.54 -2.49
CA GLY A 58 18.27 0.83 -2.54
C GLY A 58 17.56 1.20 -3.85
N ASP A 59 17.10 2.44 -3.91
CA ASP A 59 16.37 3.00 -5.05
C ASP A 59 17.19 3.00 -6.36
N GLU A 60 18.50 3.24 -6.25
CA GLU A 60 19.40 3.32 -7.40
C GLU A 60 19.47 2.01 -8.21
N GLU A 61 19.24 0.87 -7.54
CA GLU A 61 19.30 -0.46 -8.16
C GLU A 61 17.98 -1.24 -8.02
N ILE A 62 16.83 -0.54 -7.99
CA ILE A 62 15.50 -1.14 -7.84
C ILE A 62 15.19 -2.27 -8.83
N ASN A 63 15.76 -2.21 -10.04
CA ASN A 63 15.61 -3.27 -11.06
C ASN A 63 16.22 -4.62 -10.65
N ARG A 64 17.04 -4.66 -9.59
CA ARG A 64 17.57 -5.89 -8.99
C ARG A 64 16.67 -6.44 -7.90
N CYS A 65 15.76 -5.62 -7.36
CA CYS A 65 14.81 -6.07 -6.37
C CYS A 65 13.81 -7.03 -7.01
N ARG A 66 13.51 -8.11 -6.31
CA ARG A 66 12.38 -8.96 -6.66
C ARG A 66 11.09 -8.29 -6.24
N GLN A 67 10.05 -8.45 -7.05
CA GLN A 67 8.68 -8.06 -6.67
C GLN A 67 8.25 -8.83 -5.41
N ALA A 68 7.43 -8.19 -4.59
CA ALA A 68 6.84 -8.84 -3.43
C ALA A 68 5.92 -9.99 -3.88
N GLU A 69 5.98 -11.10 -3.15
CA GLU A 69 5.08 -12.25 -3.35
C GLU A 69 4.23 -12.53 -2.11
N ILE A 70 4.65 -11.99 -0.96
CA ILE A 70 4.11 -12.33 0.35
C ILE A 70 3.97 -11.05 1.17
N VAL A 71 2.84 -10.91 1.87
CA VAL A 71 2.53 -9.82 2.79
C VAL A 71 2.29 -10.35 4.21
N TYR A 72 2.93 -9.73 5.20
CA TYR A 72 2.72 -10.00 6.63
C TYR A 72 2.47 -8.71 7.40
N GLY A 73 1.59 -8.77 8.40
CA GLY A 73 1.27 -7.63 9.25
C GLY A 73 -0.17 -7.14 9.07
N GLU A 74 -0.48 -6.04 9.73
CA GLU A 74 -1.73 -5.29 9.54
C GLU A 74 -1.50 -4.16 8.52
N PRO A 75 -2.56 -3.63 7.90
CA PRO A 75 -2.45 -2.43 7.06
C PRO A 75 -1.69 -1.30 7.77
N GLU A 76 -0.90 -0.57 7.00
CA GLU A 76 0.01 0.50 7.44
C GLU A 76 1.24 0.01 8.26
N GLY A 77 1.35 -1.30 8.51
CA GLY A 77 2.46 -1.92 9.23
C GLY A 77 2.91 -3.23 8.58
N GLU A 78 2.63 -3.39 7.30
CA GLU A 78 2.95 -4.59 6.53
C GLU A 78 4.42 -4.68 6.12
N VAL A 79 4.92 -5.91 6.03
CA VAL A 79 6.21 -6.26 5.44
C VAL A 79 5.98 -7.02 4.16
N LEU A 80 6.64 -6.59 3.09
CA LEU A 80 6.59 -7.19 1.76
C LEU A 80 7.83 -8.02 1.47
N LEU A 81 7.65 -9.30 1.12
CA LEU A 81 8.74 -10.25 0.94
C LEU A 81 8.60 -11.05 -0.34
N CYS A 82 9.75 -11.34 -0.95
CA CYS A 82 9.88 -12.42 -1.93
C CYS A 82 10.12 -13.75 -1.20
N ALA A 83 9.95 -14.88 -1.88
CA ALA A 83 10.12 -16.20 -1.28
C ALA A 83 11.51 -16.44 -0.66
N GLU A 84 12.55 -15.73 -1.12
CA GLU A 84 13.92 -15.88 -0.59
C GLU A 84 14.10 -15.21 0.78
N HIS A 85 13.42 -14.08 1.04
CA HIS A 85 13.55 -13.32 2.28
C HIS A 85 12.46 -13.63 3.32
N GLU A 86 11.47 -14.46 2.96
CA GLU A 86 10.48 -14.96 3.91
C GLU A 86 11.11 -15.65 5.14
N PRO A 87 12.13 -16.53 5.00
CA PRO A 87 12.75 -17.19 6.15
C PRO A 87 13.31 -16.23 7.19
N ASP A 88 13.82 -15.07 6.76
CA ASP A 88 14.36 -14.04 7.65
C ASP A 88 13.29 -13.46 8.57
N LEU A 89 12.13 -13.11 7.99
CA LEU A 89 10.98 -12.67 8.77
C LEU A 89 10.49 -13.77 9.70
N LEU A 90 10.39 -15.01 9.23
CA LEU A 90 9.90 -16.12 10.05
C LEU A 90 10.82 -16.38 11.25
N TYR A 91 12.14 -16.34 11.03
CA TYR A 91 13.12 -16.46 12.10
C TYR A 91 13.01 -15.29 13.07
N TRP A 92 12.98 -14.05 12.55
CA TRP A 92 12.86 -12.86 13.38
C TRP A 92 11.60 -12.90 14.25
N PHE A 93 10.47 -13.24 13.64
CA PHE A 93 9.18 -13.34 14.30
C PHE A 93 9.17 -14.41 15.40
N ARG A 94 9.67 -15.62 15.11
CA ARG A 94 9.57 -16.79 16.00
C ARG A 94 10.64 -16.80 17.09
N GLU A 95 11.86 -16.36 16.76
CA GLU A 95 13.05 -16.61 17.57
C GLU A 95 13.75 -15.32 18.03
N ALA A 96 13.68 -14.22 17.25
CA ALA A 96 14.42 -12.98 17.53
C ALA A 96 13.57 -11.87 18.18
N GLY A 97 12.36 -12.18 18.66
CA GLY A 97 11.48 -11.26 19.40
C GLY A 97 10.46 -10.51 18.54
N GLY A 98 10.38 -10.77 17.23
CA GLY A 98 9.40 -10.10 16.36
C GLY A 98 7.94 -10.37 16.71
N SER A 99 7.64 -11.50 17.36
CA SER A 99 6.28 -11.82 17.82
C SER A 99 5.68 -10.82 18.82
N GLU A 100 6.50 -10.02 19.50
CA GLU A 100 6.04 -8.97 20.42
C GLU A 100 5.30 -7.83 19.69
N TYR A 101 5.56 -7.66 18.40
CA TYR A 101 4.99 -6.60 17.55
C TYR A 101 3.79 -7.08 16.73
N LYS A 102 3.29 -8.29 16.99
CA LYS A 102 2.14 -8.84 16.25
C LYS A 102 0.91 -7.92 16.36
N GLY A 103 0.38 -7.50 15.21
CA GLY A 103 -0.79 -6.62 15.15
C GLY A 103 -0.49 -5.14 15.45
N SER A 104 0.79 -4.78 15.56
CA SER A 104 1.23 -3.39 15.70
C SER A 104 1.58 -2.82 14.33
N VAL A 105 1.32 -1.53 14.12
CA VAL A 105 1.83 -0.78 12.95
C VAL A 105 3.36 -0.67 12.96
N GLU A 106 3.99 -0.77 14.13
CA GLU A 106 5.46 -0.79 14.27
C GLU A 106 6.08 -2.11 13.78
N PHE A 107 5.28 -3.11 13.39
CA PHE A 107 5.77 -4.42 12.99
C PHE A 107 6.81 -4.33 11.86
N ALA A 108 6.49 -3.59 10.81
CA ALA A 108 7.38 -3.40 9.67
C ALA A 108 8.68 -2.68 10.05
N ASP A 109 8.57 -1.54 10.70
CA ASP A 109 9.73 -0.74 11.13
C ASP A 109 10.72 -1.57 11.95
N ARG A 110 10.21 -2.38 12.89
CA ARG A 110 11.07 -3.20 13.78
C ARG A 110 11.74 -4.35 13.03
N PHE A 111 11.09 -4.90 12.01
CA PHE A 111 11.72 -5.87 11.12
C PHE A 111 12.78 -5.20 10.25
N HIS A 112 12.47 -4.06 9.63
CA HIS A 112 13.41 -3.30 8.79
C HIS A 112 14.65 -2.87 9.57
N GLU A 113 14.49 -2.39 10.81
CA GLU A 113 15.61 -2.09 11.71
C GLU A 113 16.49 -3.31 11.99
N TRP A 114 15.87 -4.48 12.18
CA TRP A 114 16.57 -5.72 12.44
C TRP A 114 17.38 -6.18 11.21
N VAL A 115 16.81 -6.09 10.01
CA VAL A 115 17.49 -6.38 8.74
C VAL A 115 18.62 -5.36 8.49
N ALA A 116 18.37 -4.07 8.69
CA ALA A 116 19.36 -3.01 8.50
C ALA A 116 20.56 -3.12 9.46
N ALA A 117 20.38 -3.79 10.60
CA ALA A 117 21.48 -4.14 11.50
C ALA A 117 22.33 -5.33 11.01
N GLY A 118 22.02 -5.89 9.84
CA GLY A 118 22.74 -7.01 9.22
C GLY A 118 22.39 -8.37 9.82
N ASN A 119 21.20 -8.50 10.41
CA ASN A 119 20.73 -9.79 10.91
C ASN A 119 19.99 -10.54 9.80
N GLU A 120 20.19 -11.85 9.75
CA GLU A 120 19.59 -12.78 8.80
C GLU A 120 19.20 -14.08 9.53
N ALA A 121 18.30 -14.86 8.94
CA ALA A 121 18.04 -16.20 9.43
C ALA A 121 19.29 -17.09 9.26
N PRO A 122 19.47 -18.09 10.13
CA PRO A 122 20.49 -19.11 9.93
C PRO A 122 20.30 -19.82 8.58
N GLU A 123 21.41 -20.16 7.91
CA GLU A 123 21.36 -20.92 6.65
C GLU A 123 20.45 -22.16 6.77
N GLY A 124 19.50 -22.28 5.84
CA GLY A 124 18.56 -23.39 5.79
C GLY A 124 17.37 -23.29 6.75
N TYR A 125 17.11 -22.12 7.34
CA TYR A 125 15.86 -21.88 8.05
C TYR A 125 14.68 -22.03 7.09
N GLY A 126 13.71 -22.87 7.46
CA GLY A 126 12.64 -23.26 6.56
C GLY A 126 11.64 -22.13 6.31
N SER A 127 11.32 -21.90 5.03
CA SER A 127 10.10 -21.19 4.63
C SER A 127 8.86 -22.02 4.98
N VAL A 128 7.70 -21.37 5.02
CA VAL A 128 6.43 -22.09 5.15
C VAL A 128 6.07 -22.67 3.79
N GLU A 129 5.71 -23.96 3.71
CA GLU A 129 5.03 -24.47 2.52
C GLU A 129 3.64 -23.81 2.45
N HIS A 130 3.51 -22.84 1.55
CA HIS A 130 2.23 -22.26 1.20
C HIS A 130 1.47 -23.26 0.33
N VAL A 131 0.20 -23.52 0.63
CA VAL A 131 -0.65 -24.31 -0.26
C VAL A 131 -0.97 -23.40 -1.45
N ASP A 132 -0.31 -23.64 -2.58
CA ASP A 132 -0.57 -22.96 -3.84
C ASP A 132 -1.90 -23.46 -4.44
N GLU A 133 -3.02 -22.88 -4.02
CA GLU A 133 -4.16 -22.76 -4.94
C GLU A 133 -3.82 -21.61 -5.88
N ASP A 134 -3.29 -21.97 -7.05
CA ASP A 134 -2.92 -21.16 -8.23
C ASP A 134 -3.11 -19.63 -8.09
N PRO A 135 -2.12 -18.89 -7.54
CA PRO A 135 -2.20 -17.43 -7.40
C PRO A 135 -2.25 -16.71 -8.75
N ASP A 136 -1.73 -17.32 -9.81
CA ASP A 136 -1.78 -16.81 -11.19
C ASP A 136 -3.14 -17.09 -11.87
N GLY A 137 -4.00 -17.91 -11.26
CA GLY A 137 -5.34 -18.23 -11.73
C GLY A 137 -6.42 -17.27 -11.26
N LEU A 138 -6.05 -16.26 -10.45
CA LEU A 138 -6.96 -15.22 -10.01
C LEU A 138 -7.26 -14.25 -11.16
N PRO A 139 -8.47 -13.69 -11.22
CA PRO A 139 -8.76 -12.61 -12.17
C PRO A 139 -7.77 -11.46 -11.94
N ASP A 140 -7.29 -10.87 -13.03
CA ASP A 140 -6.44 -9.68 -12.97
C ASP A 140 -7.12 -8.62 -12.08
N LEU A 141 -6.39 -8.19 -11.05
CA LEU A 141 -6.86 -7.11 -10.20
C LEU A 141 -6.89 -5.81 -11.02
N PRO A 142 -7.92 -4.97 -10.80
CA PRO A 142 -7.90 -3.64 -11.37
C PRO A 142 -6.66 -2.90 -10.86
N ASP A 143 -5.97 -2.21 -11.77
CA ASP A 143 -4.81 -1.40 -11.40
C ASP A 143 -5.24 -0.16 -10.60
N GLN A 144 -4.28 0.57 -10.05
CA GLN A 144 -4.55 1.76 -9.22
C GLN A 144 -5.39 2.81 -9.95
N GLN A 145 -5.15 3.02 -11.24
CA GLN A 145 -5.89 4.02 -12.03
C GLN A 145 -7.33 3.55 -12.24
N GLU A 146 -7.53 2.26 -12.53
CA GLU A 146 -8.86 1.68 -12.69
C GLU A 146 -9.69 1.74 -11.38
N VAL A 147 -9.06 1.46 -10.24
CA VAL A 147 -9.74 1.60 -8.93
C VAL A 147 -10.10 3.06 -8.65
N GLN A 148 -9.19 3.99 -8.93
CA GLN A 148 -9.45 5.41 -8.74
C GLN A 148 -10.59 5.92 -9.63
N GLU A 149 -10.60 5.56 -10.91
CA GLU A 149 -11.67 5.93 -11.85
C GLU A 149 -13.03 5.42 -11.39
N ARG A 150 -13.12 4.17 -10.92
CA ARG A 150 -14.36 3.60 -10.37
C ARG A 150 -14.81 4.31 -9.10
N LEU A 151 -13.88 4.62 -8.20
CA LEU A 151 -14.19 5.33 -6.96
C LEU A 151 -14.70 6.75 -7.27
N GLU A 152 -14.11 7.42 -8.27
CA GLU A 152 -14.50 8.75 -8.73
C GLU A 152 -15.84 8.77 -9.49
N GLU A 153 -16.19 7.69 -10.19
CA GLU A 153 -17.44 7.57 -10.96
C GLU A 153 -18.69 7.75 -10.08
N ASP A 154 -18.66 7.20 -8.86
CA ASP A 154 -19.73 7.35 -7.87
C ASP A 154 -19.49 8.51 -6.87
N PHE A 155 -18.31 9.14 -6.92
CA PHE A 155 -17.95 10.22 -6.02
C PHE A 155 -18.61 11.54 -6.45
N GLN A 156 -19.77 11.83 -5.86
CA GLN A 156 -20.34 13.18 -5.86
C GLN A 156 -19.58 14.04 -4.85
N GLY A 157 -18.38 14.49 -5.23
CA GLY A 157 -17.55 15.34 -4.39
C GLY A 157 -18.29 16.57 -3.90
N GLU A 158 -18.42 16.71 -2.58
CA GLU A 158 -18.91 17.94 -1.98
C GLU A 158 -17.81 18.99 -2.10
N ARG A 159 -18.09 20.10 -2.79
CA ARG A 159 -17.17 21.24 -2.83
C ARG A 159 -17.10 21.87 -1.44
N ILE A 160 -16.02 21.57 -0.74
CA ILE A 160 -15.71 22.18 0.55
C ILE A 160 -15.15 23.60 0.32
N ASP A 161 -15.79 24.61 0.88
CA ASP A 161 -15.24 25.97 0.93
C ASP A 161 -14.22 26.07 2.08
N ILE A 162 -12.94 26.05 1.72
CA ILE A 162 -11.81 26.10 2.67
C ILE A 162 -11.84 27.41 3.48
N VAL A 163 -12.33 28.51 2.90
CA VAL A 163 -12.38 29.82 3.56
C VAL A 163 -13.47 29.83 4.63
N GLU A 164 -14.62 29.24 4.31
CA GLU A 164 -15.73 29.03 5.25
C GLU A 164 -15.31 28.14 6.42
N LEU A 165 -14.65 27.00 6.15
CA LEU A 165 -14.14 26.11 7.19
C LEU A 165 -13.09 26.76 8.09
N ALA A 166 -12.26 27.64 7.53
CA ALA A 166 -11.28 28.41 8.28
C ALA A 166 -11.91 29.51 9.15
N GLY A 167 -13.24 29.65 9.14
CA GLY A 167 -13.97 30.67 9.90
C GLY A 167 -13.68 32.09 9.42
N LYS A 168 -13.20 32.25 8.17
CA LYS A 168 -12.92 33.54 7.57
C LYS A 168 -14.09 33.92 6.66
N GLU A 169 -14.48 35.18 6.69
CA GLU A 169 -15.42 35.67 5.68
C GLU A 169 -14.69 35.71 4.33
N ARG A 170 -15.34 35.14 3.32
CA ARG A 170 -14.86 35.23 1.94
C ARG A 170 -14.88 36.70 1.53
N SER A 171 -13.69 37.26 1.31
CA SER A 171 -13.58 38.59 0.72
C SER A 171 -13.84 38.47 -0.77
N ASP A 172 -14.92 39.08 -1.25
CA ASP A 172 -15.22 39.24 -2.69
C ASP A 172 -14.42 40.42 -3.31
N GLU A 173 -13.44 41.00 -2.61
CA GLU A 173 -12.52 41.97 -3.21
C GLU A 173 -11.63 41.28 -4.25
N GLU A 174 -11.86 41.63 -5.52
CA GLU A 174 -11.02 41.24 -6.64
C GLU A 174 -9.63 41.86 -6.43
N LEU A 175 -8.62 41.04 -6.20
CA LEU A 175 -7.24 41.51 -6.03
C LEU A 175 -6.79 42.22 -7.29
N THR A 176 -6.41 43.48 -7.15
CA THR A 176 -5.95 44.28 -8.29
C THR A 176 -4.51 43.93 -8.64
N GLU A 177 -4.14 44.12 -9.91
CA GLU A 177 -2.76 43.89 -10.40
C GLU A 177 -1.73 44.74 -9.64
N GLU A 178 -2.16 45.90 -9.13
CA GLU A 178 -1.36 46.81 -8.30
C GLU A 178 -1.10 46.23 -6.90
N GLU A 179 -2.11 45.65 -6.24
CA GLU A 179 -1.95 44.99 -4.94
C GLU A 179 -1.11 43.70 -5.02
N LEU A 180 -1.21 42.97 -6.14
CA LEU A 180 -0.37 41.81 -6.42
C LEU A 180 1.09 42.22 -6.63
N ALA A 181 1.35 43.33 -7.30
CA ALA A 181 2.70 43.86 -7.50
C ALA A 181 3.34 44.43 -6.22
N GLU A 182 2.52 44.91 -5.28
CA GLU A 182 2.96 45.34 -3.94
C GLU A 182 3.14 44.17 -2.96
N SER A 183 2.60 42.99 -3.27
CA SER A 183 2.82 41.79 -2.47
C SER A 183 4.25 41.26 -2.67
N ASP A 184 4.92 40.83 -1.59
CA ASP A 184 6.28 40.26 -1.62
C ASP A 184 6.31 38.83 -2.21
N LEU A 185 5.35 38.49 -3.07
CA LEU A 185 5.19 37.19 -3.68
C LEU A 185 6.01 37.14 -4.98
N ASP A 186 7.02 36.28 -5.01
CA ASP A 186 7.83 36.06 -6.20
C ASP A 186 7.10 35.18 -7.22
N LEU A 187 6.30 35.81 -8.08
CA LEU A 187 5.61 35.17 -9.20
C LEU A 187 6.49 35.05 -10.46
N SER A 188 7.80 35.32 -10.38
CA SER A 188 8.72 35.27 -11.52
C SER A 188 9.27 33.86 -11.81
N THR A 189 8.76 32.84 -11.10
CA THR A 189 9.12 31.44 -11.37
C THR A 189 8.69 31.04 -12.77
N ASP A 190 9.68 30.88 -13.65
CA ASP A 190 9.49 30.36 -15.01
C ASP A 190 9.15 28.86 -14.92
N TYR A 191 7.86 28.55 -14.96
CA TYR A 191 7.40 27.18 -15.05
C TYR A 191 7.74 26.62 -16.45
N PRO A 192 8.23 25.37 -16.54
CA PRO A 192 8.35 24.71 -17.83
C PRO A 192 6.98 24.69 -18.50
N SER A 193 6.83 25.46 -19.57
CA SER A 193 5.69 25.31 -20.47
C SER A 193 6.02 24.16 -21.39
N ASP A 194 5.52 22.98 -21.04
CA ASP A 194 5.70 21.78 -21.86
C ASP A 194 5.26 22.03 -23.31
N ARG A 195 6.03 21.44 -24.21
CA ARG A 195 5.96 21.58 -25.67
C ARG A 195 5.53 20.27 -26.30
#